data_AF-A0A7C2RA84-F1
#
_entry.id   AF-A0A7C2RA84-F1
#
_cell.length_a   1.000
_cell.length_b   1.000
_cell.length_c   1.000
_cell.angle_alpha   90.00
_cell.angle_beta   90.00
_cell.angle_gamma   90.00
#
_symmetry.space_group_name_H-M   'P 1'
#
loop_
_entity.id
_entity.type
_entity.pdbx_description
1 polymer ?
#
loop_
_entity_poly.entity_id
_entity_poly.type
_entity_poly.pdbx_seq_one_letter_code
_entity_poly.pdbx_strand_id
1 'polypeptide(L)' 'MAKKKSDKIRIQWVKSWIGCTEDQRATVRGLGLRRLRHVV' A
#
# COMPACT_ATOMS: atom_id res chain seq x y z
N MET A 1 -13.13 22.28 -20.21
CA MET A 1 -12.41 21.00 -20.23
C MET A 1 -11.87 20.72 -18.83
N ALA A 2 -12.51 19.84 -18.07
CA ALA A 2 -12.10 19.57 -16.67
C ALA A 2 -10.79 18.77 -16.64
N LYS A 3 -9.76 19.34 -16.02
CA LYS A 3 -8.44 18.74 -15.87
C LYS A 3 -8.54 17.57 -14.90
N LYS A 4 -8.44 16.32 -15.39
CA LYS A 4 -8.32 15.13 -14.54
C LYS A 4 -7.03 15.23 -13.73
N LYS A 5 -7.17 15.41 -12.43
CA LYS A 5 -6.06 15.48 -11.49
C LYS A 5 -5.61 14.04 -11.24
N SER A 6 -4.41 13.70 -11.69
CA SER A 6 -3.80 12.39 -11.43
C SER A 6 -3.27 12.37 -9.99
N ASP A 7 -4.15 12.48 -9.00
CA ASP A 7 -3.77 12.42 -7.60
C ASP A 7 -3.44 10.96 -7.25
N LYS A 8 -2.21 10.56 -7.55
CA LYS A 8 -1.66 9.29 -7.09
C LYS A 8 -1.50 9.37 -5.58
N ILE A 9 -2.01 8.37 -4.87
CA ILE A 9 -1.84 8.25 -3.43
C ILE A 9 -0.50 7.59 -3.17
N ARG A 10 0.35 8.25 -2.38
CA ARG A 10 1.63 7.70 -1.93
C ARG A 10 1.41 6.92 -0.64
N ILE A 11 1.75 5.64 -0.63
CA ILE A 11 1.53 4.74 0.51
C ILE A 11 2.87 4.18 0.98
N GLN A 12 3.15 4.27 2.28
CA GLN A 12 4.34 3.68 2.90
C GLN A 12 3.99 2.55 3.85
N TRP A 13 4.71 1.43 3.75
CA TRP A 13 4.56 0.33 4.70
C TRP A 13 5.33 0.60 6.00
N VAL A 14 4.64 0.99 7.07
CA VAL A 14 5.30 1.44 8.33
C VAL A 14 5.42 0.33 9.39
N LYS A 15 4.46 -0.59 9.45
CA LYS A 15 4.37 -1.60 10.52
C LYS A 15 4.22 -3.02 9.99
N SER A 16 4.88 -3.98 10.64
CA SER A 16 4.83 -5.39 10.27
C SER A 16 3.40 -5.96 10.30
N TRP A 17 3.11 -6.81 9.32
CA TRP A 17 1.88 -7.57 9.15
C TRP A 17 1.80 -8.90 9.94
N ILE A 18 2.78 -9.22 10.81
CA ILE A 18 2.88 -10.51 11.53
C ILE A 18 1.66 -10.79 12.42
N GLY A 19 0.99 -9.75 12.94
CA GLY A 19 -0.23 -9.86 13.75
C GLY A 19 -1.53 -9.54 12.99
N CYS A 20 -1.46 -9.34 11.67
CA CYS A 20 -2.60 -8.98 10.84
C CYS A 20 -3.35 -10.22 10.34
N THR A 21 -4.64 -10.05 10.04
CA THR A 21 -5.48 -11.09 9.41
C THR A 21 -4.99 -11.43 8.01
N GLU A 22 -5.42 -12.56 7.47
CA GLU A 22 -4.99 -13.03 6.15
C GLU A 22 -5.41 -12.06 5.02
N ASP A 23 -6.58 -11.41 5.14
CA ASP A 23 -7.07 -10.40 4.20
C ASP A 23 -6.15 -9.17 4.14
N GLN A 24 -5.71 -8.69 5.30
CA GLN A 24 -4.76 -7.58 5.37
C GLN A 24 -3.43 -7.97 4.74
N ARG A 25 -3.00 -9.22 4.96
CA ARG A 25 -1.79 -9.76 4.34
C ARG A 25 -1.92 -9.82 2.82
N ALA A 26 -3.04 -10.32 2.30
CA ALA A 26 -3.32 -10.34 0.88
C ALA A 26 -3.34 -8.93 0.28
N THR A 27 -3.90 -7.95 0.99
CA THR A 27 -3.93 -6.55 0.55
C THR A 27 -2.54 -5.94 0.46
N VAL A 28 -1.68 -6.10 1.48
CA VAL A 28 -0.29 -5.61 1.45
C VAL A 28 0.47 -6.21 0.26
N ARG A 29 0.28 -7.51 -0.03
CA ARG A 29 0.85 -8.17 -1.20
C ARG A 29 0.27 -7.62 -2.53
N GLY A 30 -1.04 -7.43 -2.61
CA GLY A 30 -1.74 -6.89 -3.77
C GLY A 30 -1.35 -5.45 -4.09
N LEU A 31 -1.03 -4.65 -3.07
CA LEU A 31 -0.47 -3.30 -3.22
C LEU A 31 1.00 -3.28 -3.67
N GLY A 32 1.68 -4.42 -3.76
CA GLY A 32 3.08 -4.50 -4.16
C GLY A 32 4.09 -4.07 -3.07
N LEU A 33 3.65 -4.00 -1.81
CA LEU A 33 4.53 -3.69 -0.69
C LEU A 33 5.36 -4.93 -0.32
N ARG A 34 6.63 -4.97 -0.75
CA ARG A 34 7.53 -6.14 -0.58
C ARG A 34 8.40 -6.10 0.69
N ARG A 35 8.64 -4.92 1.26
CA ARG A 35 9.48 -4.72 2.46
C ARG A 35 8.97 -3.57 3.31
N LEU A 36 9.28 -3.60 4.60
CA LEU A 36 9.04 -2.47 5.51
C LEU A 36 9.74 -1.21 4.99
N ARG A 37 9.09 -0.07 5.17
CA ARG A 37 9.45 1.25 4.65
C ARG A 37 9.43 1.39 3.12
N HIS A 38 8.97 0.38 2.37
CA HIS A 38 8.71 0.52 0.95
C HIS A 38 7.57 1.52 0.70
N VAL A 39 7.69 2.28 -0.39
CA VAL A 39 6.76 3.32 -0.79
C VAL A 39 6.29 3.01 -2.20
N VAL A 40 4.98 3.05 -2.42
CA VAL A 40 4.31 2.90 -3.72
C VAL A 40 3.37 4.07 -3.98
#